data_AF-A0A842UQF3-F1
#
_entry.id   AF-A0A842UQF3-F1
#
_cell.length_a   1.000
_cell.length_b   1.000
_cell.length_c   1.000
_cell.angle_alpha   90.00
_cell.angle_beta   90.00
_cell.angle_gamma   90.00
#
_symmetry.space_group_name_H-M   'P 1'
#
loop_
_entity.id
_entity.type
_entity.pdbx_description
1 polymer ?
#
loop_
_entity_poly.entity_id
_entity_poly.type
_entity_poly.pdbx_seq_one_letter_code
_entity_poly.pdbx_strand_id
1 'polypeptide(L)' 'MMFCRKCNGRNIKSRKNYSYGKKSKPTITLVCKDCGSGDIEVKSNNWRNKYRRH' A
#
# COMPACT_ATOMS: atom_id res chain seq x y z
N MET A 1 -5.28 3.62 8.51
CA MET A 1 -4.67 4.84 7.90
C MET A 1 -3.44 4.42 7.11
N MET A 2 -3.28 4.83 5.86
CA MET A 2 -2.07 4.53 5.05
C MET A 2 -1.13 5.73 5.02
N PHE A 3 0.18 5.52 5.12
CA PHE A 3 1.19 6.57 5.01
C PHE A 3 2.50 6.03 4.41
N CYS A 4 3.27 6.91 3.81
CA CYS A 4 4.58 6.59 3.25
C CYS A 4 5.64 6.59 4.35
N ARG A 5 6.45 5.53 4.46
CA ARG A 5 7.51 5.47 5.48
C ARG A 5 8.68 6.43 5.21
N LYS A 6 8.90 6.81 3.94
CA LYS A 6 9.99 7.72 3.57
C LYS A 6 9.72 9.18 3.94
N CYS A 7 8.53 9.69 3.64
CA CYS A 7 8.20 11.10 3.83
C CYS A 7 7.07 11.34 4.84
N ASN A 8 6.54 10.28 5.47
CA ASN A 8 5.34 10.32 6.32
C ASN A 8 4.10 10.92 5.64
N GLY A 9 4.13 11.05 4.32
CA GLY A 9 3.03 11.56 3.51
C GLY A 9 1.85 10.60 3.50
N ARG A 10 0.63 11.16 3.54
CA ARG A 10 -0.63 10.40 3.50
C ARG A 10 -1.21 10.29 2.08
N ASN A 11 -0.56 10.94 1.11
CA ASN A 11 -1.02 11.04 -0.26
C ASN A 11 -0.60 9.80 -1.06
N ILE A 12 -1.32 8.69 -0.87
CA ILE A 12 -1.01 7.40 -1.50
C ILE A 12 -1.89 7.19 -2.73
N LYS A 13 -1.26 6.83 -3.86
CA LYS A 13 -1.91 6.50 -5.14
C LYS A 13 -1.76 5.02 -5.44
N SER A 14 -2.80 4.41 -6.01
CA SER A 14 -2.71 3.09 -6.61
C SER A 14 -2.25 3.18 -8.08
N ARG A 15 -1.24 2.39 -8.46
CA ARG A 15 -0.76 2.24 -9.83
C ARG A 15 -1.06 0.81 -10.29
N LYS A 16 -1.78 0.70 -11.41
CA LYS A 16 -2.00 -0.57 -12.12
C LYS A 16 -0.79 -0.82 -13.02
N ASN A 17 -0.08 -1.92 -12.78
CA ASN A 17 0.97 -2.39 -13.65
C ASN A 17 0.39 -3.52 -14.49
N TYR A 18 0.49 -3.36 -15.81
CA TYR A 18 0.11 -4.40 -16.76
C TYR A 18 1.38 -5.15 -17.11
N SER A 19 1.44 -6.43 -16.76
CA SER A 19 2.53 -7.27 -17.23
C SER A 19 2.46 -7.37 -18.75
N TYR A 20 3.59 -7.18 -19.42
CA TYR A 20 3.67 -7.32 -20.87
C TYR A 20 3.44 -8.79 -21.24
N GLY A 21 2.27 -9.08 -21.79
CA GLY A 21 1.85 -10.44 -22.15
C GLY A 21 0.34 -10.60 -21.99
N LYS A 22 -0.35 -10.73 -23.13
CA LYS A 22 -1.82 -10.80 -23.23
C LYS A 22 -2.36 -11.92 -22.31
N LYS A 23 -3.16 -11.55 -21.30
CA LYS A 23 -4.04 -12.35 -20.41
C LYS A 23 -3.75 -12.29 -18.89
N SER A 24 -2.78 -11.53 -18.41
CA SER A 24 -2.55 -11.38 -16.96
C SER A 24 -3.41 -10.25 -16.36
N LYS A 25 -3.99 -10.49 -15.17
CA LYS A 25 -4.71 -9.45 -14.42
C LYS A 25 -3.73 -8.34 -14.02
N PRO A 26 -4.12 -7.06 -14.08
CA PRO A 26 -3.25 -5.96 -13.69
C PRO A 26 -2.88 -6.10 -12.21
N THR A 27 -1.59 -5.99 -11.90
CA THR A 27 -1.10 -5.94 -10.52
C THR A 27 -1.28 -4.52 -10.00
N ILE A 28 -1.86 -4.36 -8.82
CA ILE A 28 -2.02 -3.05 -8.18
C ILE A 28 -0.89 -2.85 -7.17
N THR A 29 -0.17 -1.75 -7.32
CA THR A 29 0.87 -1.30 -6.37
C THR A 29 0.48 0.03 -5.76
N LEU A 30 0.88 0.29 -4.53
CA LEU A 30 0.67 1.56 -3.84
C LEU A 30 1.95 2.38 -3.87
N VAL A 31 1.84 3.66 -4.19
CA VAL A 31 2.97 4.59 -4.24
C VAL A 31 2.60 5.93 -3.61
N CYS A 32 3.54 6.56 -2.94
CA CYS A 32 3.39 7.92 -2.43
C CYS A 32 3.47 8.93 -3.58
N LYS A 33 2.52 9.86 -3.68
CA LYS A 33 2.58 10.93 -4.69
C LYS A 33 3.67 11.94 -4.40
N ASP A 34 4.00 12.17 -3.14
CA ASP A 34 4.91 13.25 -2.74
C ASP A 34 6.37 12.88 -2.99
N CYS A 35 6.75 11.62 -2.76
CA CYS A 35 8.14 11.17 -2.93
C CYS A 35 8.31 10.01 -3.92
N GLY A 36 7.23 9.50 -4.52
CA GLY A 36 7.26 8.39 -5.48
C GLY A 36 7.55 7.01 -4.88
N SER A 37 7.78 6.90 -3.57
CA SER A 37 8.14 5.64 -2.92
C SER A 37 6.98 4.65 -2.88
N GLY A 38 7.27 3.37 -3.12
CA GLY A 38 6.34 2.26 -2.91
C GLY A 38 6.28 1.73 -1.47
N ASP A 39 7.07 2.30 -0.54
CA ASP A 39 7.14 1.84 0.85
C ASP A 39 6.01 2.47 1.68
N ILE A 40 4.85 1.80 1.64
CA ILE A 40 3.60 2.25 2.25
C ILE A 40 3.26 1.40 3.46
N GLU A 41 3.13 2.05 4.62
CA GLU A 41 2.67 1.42 5.85
C GLU A 41 1.16 1.58 6.00
N VAL A 42 0.49 0.47 6.25
CA VAL A 42 -0.94 0.45 6.58
C VAL A 42 -1.06 0.28 8.09
N LYS A 43 -1.33 1.38 8.80
CA LYS A 43 -1.83 1.29 10.18
C LYS A 43 -3.24 0.73 10.13
N SER A 44 -3.35 -0.59 10.22
CA SER A 44 -4.57 -1.25 10.66
C SER A 44 -4.83 -0.78 12.07
N ASN A 45 -5.94 -0.07 12.30
CA ASN A 45 -6.39 0.27 13.64
C ASN A 45 -6.69 -1.07 14.32
N ASN A 46 -5.72 -1.55 15.08
CA ASN A 46 -5.72 -2.92 15.59
C ASN A 46 -6.59 -2.98 16.85
N TRP A 47 -7.90 -2.79 16.69
CA TRP A 47 -8.87 -3.18 17.73
C TRP A 47 -9.04 -4.71 17.79
N ARG A 48 -8.47 -5.45 16.82
CA ARG A 48 -8.64 -6.90 16.68
C ARG A 48 -7.48 -7.75 17.21
N ASN A 49 -6.39 -7.15 17.70
CA ASN A 49 -5.28 -7.91 18.33
C ASN A 49 -5.48 -8.26 19.81
N LYS A 50 -6.62 -7.92 20.42
CA LYS A 50 -6.87 -8.28 21.83
C LYS A 50 -7.37 -9.72 22.02
N TYR A 51 -7.78 -10.40 20.94
CA TYR A 51 -8.37 -11.77 21.01
C TYR A 51 -7.62 -12.83 20.19
N ARG A 52 -6.32 -12.63 19.92
CA ARG A 52 -5.48 -13.66 19.30
C ARG A 52 -4.30 -14.02 20.19
N ARG A 53 -4.58 -14.32 21.45
CA ARG A 53 -3.78 -15.22 22.29
C ARG A 53 -4.62 -16.48 22.45
N HIS A 54 -4.28 -17.49 21.65
CA HIS A 54 -4.63 -18.88 21.91
C HIS A 54 -3.38 -19.55 22.43
#